data_AF-A0A9Q3D842-F1
#
_entry.id   AF-A0A9Q3D842-F1
#
_cell.length_a   1.000
_cell.length_b   1.000
_cell.length_c   1.000
_cell.angle_alpha   90.00
_cell.angle_beta   90.00
_cell.angle_gamma   90.00
#
_symmetry.space_group_name_H-M   'P 1'
#
loop_
_entity.id
_entity.type
_entity.pdbx_description
1 polymer ?
#
loop_
_entity_poly.entity_id
_entity_poly.type
_entity_poly.pdbx_seq_one_letter_code
_entity_poly.pdbx_strand_id
1 'polypeptide(L)'
;MNDKSLDIKDISTIPVLDGTNYGHWQMRMKIHLRSRDLLDVCENARSNDTSTSSINKWKKASFEAINLITIRITKRVFREVVNSETIENSHLLWTKISEQYASKRAVNRGRVWMDWQCCSIVVPNELLSYSLLGKLGGNPQLSQFVETLTFNEDIIEKPMIILSRLQDFASHINHSNSSNAKKEHDSSALITSFEERHKIIFYCSNGKHNNRCTTHKKEDFWA
;
A
#
# COMPACT_ATOMS: atom_id res chain seq x y z
N MET A 1 -54.28 8.01 -9.83
CA MET A 1 -53.31 9.12 -9.91
C MET A 1 -53.06 9.66 -8.51
N ASN A 2 -52.09 9.09 -7.76
CA ASN A 2 -51.62 9.67 -6.49
C ASN A 2 -50.24 9.14 -6.03
N ASP A 3 -49.55 8.36 -6.86
CA ASP A 3 -48.42 7.53 -6.42
C ASP A 3 -47.06 8.27 -6.46
N LYS A 4 -46.84 9.13 -7.46
CA LYS A 4 -45.56 9.85 -7.63
C LYS A 4 -45.23 10.87 -6.55
N SER A 5 -46.23 11.37 -5.81
CA SER A 5 -46.02 12.38 -4.76
C SER A 5 -45.46 11.78 -3.46
N LEU A 6 -45.76 10.50 -3.18
CA LEU A 6 -45.19 9.77 -2.05
C LEU A 6 -43.74 9.40 -2.35
N ASP A 7 -43.46 9.06 -3.60
CA ASP A 7 -42.15 8.60 -4.08
C ASP A 7 -41.02 9.63 -3.90
N ILE A 8 -41.31 10.92 -4.11
CA ILE A 8 -40.32 12.01 -4.01
C ILE A 8 -40.00 12.34 -2.55
N LYS A 9 -40.98 12.28 -1.65
CA LYS A 9 -40.75 12.47 -0.21
C LYS A 9 -39.90 11.35 0.37
N ASP A 10 -40.14 10.13 -0.07
CA ASP A 10 -39.46 8.96 0.47
C ASP A 10 -37.97 8.95 0.07
N ILE A 11 -37.65 9.36 -1.16
CA ILE A 11 -36.27 9.47 -1.64
C ILE A 11 -35.48 10.62 -1.00
N SER A 12 -36.16 11.66 -0.53
CA SER A 12 -35.53 12.81 0.13
C SER A 12 -34.88 12.45 1.47
N THR A 13 -35.31 11.35 2.08
CA THR A 13 -34.78 10.82 3.36
C THR A 13 -33.41 10.16 3.22
N ILE A 14 -33.05 9.73 2.02
CA ILE A 14 -31.75 9.15 1.72
C ILE A 14 -30.77 10.30 1.54
N PRO A 15 -29.63 10.40 2.22
CA PRO A 15 -28.64 11.46 1.96
C PRO A 15 -28.13 11.42 0.51
N VAL A 16 -27.48 12.49 0.03
CA VAL A 16 -26.75 12.46 -1.26
C VAL A 16 -25.35 11.92 -0.99
N LEU A 17 -24.89 10.92 -1.74
CA LEU A 17 -23.53 10.39 -1.63
C LEU A 17 -22.50 11.41 -2.15
N ASP A 18 -21.63 11.87 -1.26
CA ASP A 18 -20.54 12.81 -1.56
C ASP A 18 -19.13 12.20 -1.45
N GLY A 19 -19.07 10.94 -1.04
CA GLY A 19 -17.83 10.17 -0.84
C GLY A 19 -17.29 10.18 0.60
N THR A 20 -17.90 10.93 1.51
CA THR A 20 -17.57 10.92 2.95
C THR A 20 -18.63 10.19 3.78
N ASN A 21 -19.88 10.23 3.32
CA ASN A 21 -21.04 9.69 4.03
C ASN A 21 -21.47 8.28 3.57
N TYR A 22 -20.57 7.52 2.94
CA TYR A 22 -20.92 6.24 2.29
C TYR A 22 -21.67 5.27 3.21
N GLY A 23 -21.21 5.06 4.45
CA GLY A 23 -21.87 4.12 5.36
C GLY A 23 -23.32 4.49 5.66
N HIS A 24 -23.58 5.78 5.94
CA HIS A 24 -24.94 6.27 6.18
C HIS A 24 -25.81 6.21 4.93
N TRP A 25 -25.26 6.63 3.79
CA TRP A 25 -25.93 6.56 2.49
C TRP A 25 -26.29 5.12 2.12
N GLN A 26 -25.35 4.19 2.25
CA GLN A 26 -25.52 2.79 1.87
C GLN A 26 -26.65 2.15 2.66
N MET A 27 -26.71 2.36 3.98
CA MET A 27 -27.78 1.80 4.81
C MET A 27 -29.16 2.32 4.39
N ARG A 28 -29.30 3.64 4.21
CA ARG A 28 -30.56 4.26 3.77
C ARG A 28 -30.96 3.79 2.37
N MET A 29 -30.02 3.75 1.44
CA MET A 29 -30.27 3.28 0.07
C MET A 29 -30.66 1.81 0.03
N LYS A 30 -30.02 0.93 0.83
CA LYS A 30 -30.41 -0.48 0.94
C LYS A 30 -31.84 -0.64 1.44
N ILE A 31 -32.24 0.12 2.47
CA ILE A 31 -33.61 0.08 2.99
C ILE A 31 -34.60 0.49 1.89
N HIS A 32 -34.29 1.56 1.15
CA HIS A 32 -35.15 2.04 0.08
C HIS A 32 -35.26 1.03 -1.09
N LEU A 33 -34.14 0.47 -1.54
CA LEU A 33 -34.14 -0.56 -2.59
C LEU A 33 -34.88 -1.84 -2.15
N ARG A 34 -34.79 -2.23 -0.87
CA ARG A 34 -35.57 -3.36 -0.32
C ARG A 34 -37.06 -3.10 -0.35
N SER A 35 -37.50 -1.88 -0.02
CA SER A 35 -38.93 -1.55 -0.03
C SER A 35 -39.58 -1.64 -1.42
N ARG A 36 -38.76 -1.64 -2.49
CA ARG A 36 -39.20 -1.74 -3.89
C ARG A 36 -38.83 -3.08 -4.55
N ASP A 37 -38.32 -4.05 -3.80
CA ASP A 37 -37.81 -5.33 -4.33
C ASP A 37 -36.69 -5.19 -5.39
N LEU A 38 -35.89 -4.11 -5.29
CA LEU A 38 -34.79 -3.80 -6.23
C LEU A 38 -33.41 -4.15 -5.68
N LEU A 39 -33.28 -4.53 -4.41
CA LEU A 39 -31.95 -4.78 -3.82
C LEU A 39 -31.25 -5.98 -4.46
N ASP A 40 -32.00 -7.03 -4.82
CA ASP A 40 -31.44 -8.27 -5.36
C ASP A 40 -30.65 -8.03 -6.66
N VAL A 41 -31.18 -7.20 -7.57
CA VAL A 41 -30.50 -6.86 -8.83
C VAL A 41 -29.20 -6.06 -8.63
N CYS A 42 -29.03 -5.42 -7.47
CA CYS A 42 -27.81 -4.71 -7.10
C CYS A 42 -26.78 -5.60 -6.39
N GLU A 43 -27.21 -6.51 -5.52
CA GLU A 43 -26.30 -7.36 -4.74
C GLU A 43 -25.84 -8.60 -5.49
N ASN A 44 -26.68 -9.14 -6.38
CA ASN A 44 -26.41 -10.38 -7.09
C ASN A 44 -26.22 -10.14 -8.60
N ALA A 45 -25.21 -10.81 -9.17
CA ALA A 45 -25.06 -10.87 -10.61
C ALA A 45 -26.29 -11.54 -11.24
N ARG A 46 -26.66 -11.11 -12.45
CA ARG A 46 -27.78 -11.67 -13.20
C ARG A 46 -27.64 -13.20 -13.29
N SER A 47 -28.74 -13.92 -13.05
CA SER A 47 -28.78 -15.36 -13.25
C SER A 47 -28.54 -15.74 -14.72
N ASN A 48 -28.00 -16.94 -14.94
CA ASN A 48 -27.73 -17.48 -16.29
C ASN A 48 -29.00 -17.86 -17.08
N ASP A 49 -30.18 -17.46 -16.60
CA ASP A 49 -31.44 -17.69 -17.32
C ASP A 49 -31.40 -16.94 -18.66
N THR A 50 -31.65 -17.69 -19.73
CA THR A 50 -31.65 -17.22 -21.12
C THR A 50 -33.04 -16.81 -21.59
N SER A 51 -34.08 -16.97 -20.77
CA SER A 51 -35.44 -16.54 -21.09
C SER A 51 -35.51 -15.02 -21.30
N THR A 52 -36.00 -14.60 -22.47
CA THR A 52 -36.19 -13.19 -22.84
C THR A 52 -37.06 -12.44 -21.82
N SER A 53 -38.04 -13.12 -21.22
CA SER A 53 -38.90 -12.56 -20.18
C SER A 53 -38.12 -12.21 -18.91
N SER A 54 -37.29 -13.16 -18.43
CA SER A 54 -36.42 -12.98 -17.26
C SER A 54 -35.39 -11.88 -17.50
N ILE A 55 -34.80 -11.83 -18.69
CA ILE A 55 -33.84 -10.79 -19.09
C ILE A 55 -34.48 -9.41 -19.06
N ASN A 56 -35.67 -9.24 -19.65
CA ASN A 56 -36.35 -7.95 -19.71
C ASN A 56 -36.82 -7.49 -18.32
N LYS A 57 -37.28 -8.42 -17.47
CA LYS A 57 -37.64 -8.14 -16.08
C LYS A 57 -36.43 -7.65 -15.29
N TRP A 58 -35.30 -8.35 -15.38
CA TRP A 58 -34.05 -7.94 -14.74
C TRP A 58 -33.56 -6.59 -15.25
N LYS A 59 -33.56 -6.36 -16.57
CA LYS A 59 -33.14 -5.07 -17.16
C LYS A 59 -34.00 -3.91 -16.66
N LYS A 60 -35.32 -4.07 -16.60
CA LYS A 60 -36.24 -3.05 -16.09
C LYS A 60 -35.92 -2.70 -14.63
N ALA A 61 -35.79 -3.71 -13.77
CA ALA A 61 -35.44 -3.52 -12.36
C ALA A 61 -34.03 -2.91 -12.21
N SER A 62 -33.08 -3.32 -13.03
CA SER A 62 -31.72 -2.78 -13.07
C SER A 62 -31.72 -1.29 -13.41
N PHE A 63 -32.42 -0.88 -14.47
CA PHE A 63 -32.51 0.53 -14.85
C PHE A 63 -33.23 1.38 -13.79
N GLU A 64 -34.26 0.83 -13.15
CA GLU A 64 -34.94 1.50 -12.05
C GLU A 64 -34.00 1.72 -10.86
N ALA A 65 -33.27 0.70 -10.44
CA ALA A 65 -32.27 0.80 -9.38
C ALA A 65 -31.16 1.81 -9.72
N ILE A 66 -30.64 1.77 -10.95
CA ILE A 66 -29.64 2.74 -11.43
C ILE A 66 -30.19 4.15 -11.31
N ASN A 67 -31.40 4.41 -11.80
CA ASN A 67 -32.00 5.74 -11.70
C ASN A 67 -32.08 6.24 -10.25
N LEU A 68 -32.59 5.41 -9.32
CA LEU A 68 -32.70 5.75 -7.91
C LEU A 68 -31.34 6.04 -7.25
N ILE A 69 -30.32 5.26 -7.58
CA ILE A 69 -28.95 5.50 -7.10
C ILE A 69 -28.43 6.82 -7.66
N THR A 70 -28.58 7.04 -8.97
CA THR A 70 -27.97 8.16 -9.70
C THR A 70 -28.52 9.52 -9.26
N ILE A 71 -29.79 9.60 -8.85
CA ILE A 71 -30.36 10.85 -8.32
C ILE A 71 -29.88 11.19 -6.90
N ARG A 72 -29.31 10.23 -6.16
CA ARG A 72 -28.75 10.41 -4.81
C ARG A 72 -27.23 10.32 -4.76
N ILE A 73 -26.54 10.62 -5.87
CA ILE A 73 -25.08 10.79 -5.88
C ILE A 73 -24.70 12.19 -6.38
N THR A 74 -23.59 12.73 -5.88
CA THR A 74 -23.06 14.01 -6.36
C THR A 74 -22.48 13.90 -7.77
N LYS A 75 -22.37 15.03 -8.47
CA LYS A 75 -21.71 15.12 -9.80
C LYS A 75 -20.29 14.54 -9.77
N ARG A 76 -19.58 14.66 -8.65
CA ARG A 76 -18.23 14.10 -8.48
C ARG A 76 -18.29 12.57 -8.48
N VAL A 77 -19.09 11.99 -7.58
CA VAL A 77 -19.27 10.54 -7.46
C VAL A 77 -19.74 9.96 -8.79
N PHE A 78 -20.70 10.61 -9.46
CA PHE A 78 -21.18 10.21 -10.78
C PHE A 78 -20.04 10.00 -11.78
N ARG A 79 -19.11 10.96 -11.91
CA ARG A 79 -17.97 10.84 -12.84
C ARG A 79 -16.99 9.73 -12.46
N GLU A 80 -16.90 9.38 -11.18
CA GLU A 80 -15.99 8.33 -10.70
C GLU A 80 -16.58 6.92 -10.95
N VAL A 81 -17.89 6.76 -10.79
CA VAL A 81 -18.54 5.43 -10.79
C VAL A 81 -19.33 5.12 -12.07
N VAL A 82 -19.94 6.11 -12.72
CA VAL A 82 -20.78 5.89 -13.91
C VAL A 82 -19.92 5.88 -15.17
N ASN A 83 -19.98 4.80 -15.94
CA ASN A 83 -19.34 4.61 -17.24
C ASN A 83 -20.28 3.81 -18.17
N SER A 84 -19.80 3.48 -19.39
CA SER A 84 -20.59 2.74 -20.39
C SER A 84 -21.06 1.37 -19.93
N GLU A 85 -20.39 0.74 -18.97
CA GLU A 85 -20.74 -0.59 -18.46
C GLU A 85 -21.71 -0.50 -17.26
N THR A 86 -21.45 0.43 -16.34
CA THR A 86 -22.23 0.57 -15.11
C THR A 86 -23.57 1.26 -15.33
N ILE A 87 -23.75 2.00 -16.43
CA ILE A 87 -25.04 2.60 -16.78
C ILE A 87 -26.09 1.55 -17.21
N GLU A 88 -25.65 0.37 -17.63
CA GLU A 88 -26.53 -0.72 -18.07
C GLU A 88 -26.75 -1.80 -17.01
N ASN A 89 -25.88 -1.84 -16.00
CA ASN A 89 -25.85 -2.91 -15.01
C ASN A 89 -25.77 -2.36 -13.57
N SER A 90 -26.89 -2.47 -12.86
CA SER A 90 -27.03 -2.03 -11.48
C SER A 90 -26.10 -2.75 -10.52
N HIS A 91 -25.84 -4.05 -10.73
CA HIS A 91 -24.89 -4.82 -9.92
C HIS A 91 -23.46 -4.30 -10.08
N LEU A 92 -23.03 -4.00 -11.32
CA LEU A 92 -21.71 -3.43 -11.58
C LEU A 92 -21.59 -2.02 -10.99
N LEU A 93 -22.62 -1.19 -11.12
CA LEU A 93 -22.66 0.13 -10.51
C LEU A 93 -22.55 0.05 -8.98
N TRP A 94 -23.36 -0.79 -8.35
CA TRP A 94 -23.37 -0.98 -6.90
C TRP A 94 -22.03 -1.49 -6.38
N THR A 95 -21.45 -2.47 -7.06
CA THR A 95 -20.14 -3.03 -6.75
C THR A 95 -19.06 -1.97 -6.86
N LYS A 96 -19.03 -1.19 -7.94
CA LYS A 96 -18.03 -0.14 -8.13
C LYS A 96 -18.13 0.98 -7.09
N ILE A 97 -19.34 1.38 -6.69
CA ILE A 97 -19.54 2.34 -5.59
C ILE A 97 -18.98 1.75 -4.28
N SER A 98 -19.27 0.49 -3.99
CA SER A 98 -18.75 -0.22 -2.81
C SER A 98 -17.23 -0.32 -2.83
N GLU A 99 -16.63 -0.70 -3.96
CA GLU A 99 -15.17 -0.79 -4.11
C GLU A 99 -14.49 0.57 -3.99
N GLN A 100 -15.14 1.65 -4.42
CA GLN A 100 -14.56 2.99 -4.32
C GLN A 100 -14.61 3.52 -2.88
N TYR A 101 -15.74 3.38 -2.19
CA TYR A 101 -15.99 4.07 -0.91
C TYR A 101 -16.07 3.16 0.32
N ALA A 102 -16.38 1.86 0.16
CA ALA A 102 -16.36 0.87 1.24
C ALA A 102 -15.00 0.16 1.36
N SER A 103 -14.20 0.16 0.30
CA SER A 103 -12.98 -0.64 0.25
C SER A 103 -11.93 -0.15 1.23
N LYS A 104 -11.09 -1.08 1.72
CA LYS A 104 -9.92 -0.87 2.58
C LYS A 104 -8.78 -0.12 1.89
N ARG A 105 -9.05 0.60 0.80
CA ARG A 105 -8.04 1.39 0.06
C ARG A 105 -7.36 2.35 1.03
N ALA A 106 -6.07 2.59 0.79
CA ALA A 106 -5.26 3.48 1.63
C ALA A 106 -5.92 4.86 1.81
N VAL A 107 -6.56 5.37 0.76
CA VAL A 107 -7.29 6.65 0.80
C VAL A 107 -8.45 6.63 1.80
N ASN A 108 -9.30 5.59 1.79
CA ASN A 108 -10.45 5.49 2.70
C ASN A 108 -10.00 5.27 4.15
N ARG A 109 -8.96 4.45 4.35
CA ARG A 109 -8.33 4.30 5.68
C ARG A 109 -7.74 5.62 6.18
N GLY A 110 -7.09 6.38 5.30
CA GLY A 110 -6.57 7.71 5.61
C GLY A 110 -7.69 8.69 6.00
N ARG A 111 -8.82 8.70 5.28
CA ARG A 111 -9.98 9.54 5.62
C ARG A 111 -10.53 9.22 7.01
N VAL A 112 -10.76 7.94 7.31
CA VAL A 112 -11.22 7.51 8.63
C VAL A 112 -10.22 7.90 9.73
N TRP A 113 -8.92 7.76 9.46
CA TRP A 113 -7.88 8.20 10.39
C TRP A 113 -7.91 9.70 10.64
N MET A 114 -8.04 10.52 9.59
CA MET A 114 -8.13 11.98 9.73
C MET A 114 -9.39 12.41 10.49
N ASP A 115 -10.54 11.79 10.20
CA ASP A 115 -11.79 12.05 10.93
C ASP A 115 -11.65 11.66 12.42
N TRP A 116 -10.95 10.56 12.72
CA TRP A 116 -10.65 10.16 14.09
C TRP A 116 -9.71 11.15 14.81
N GLN A 117 -8.73 11.73 14.10
CA GLN A 117 -7.88 12.79 14.66
C GLN A 117 -8.66 14.08 14.95
N CYS A 118 -9.68 14.41 14.15
CA CYS A 118 -10.56 15.55 14.41
C CYS A 118 -11.33 15.42 15.74
N CYS A 119 -11.51 14.20 16.28
CA CYS A 119 -12.08 13.98 17.61
C CYS A 119 -11.13 14.34 18.76
N SER A 120 -9.99 15.00 18.48
CA SER A 120 -8.96 15.39 19.46
C SER A 120 -8.31 14.21 20.20
N ILE A 121 -8.44 12.99 19.68
CA ILE A 121 -7.70 11.83 20.19
C ILE A 121 -6.29 11.92 19.59
N VAL A 122 -5.40 12.60 20.31
CA VAL A 122 -3.98 12.66 19.95
C VAL A 122 -3.35 11.36 20.40
N VAL A 123 -2.84 10.57 19.45
CA VAL A 123 -2.00 9.42 19.77
C VAL A 123 -0.62 9.95 20.14
N PRO A 124 -0.13 9.72 21.36
CA PRO A 124 1.23 10.09 21.74
C PRO A 124 2.25 9.44 20.80
N ASN A 125 3.28 10.19 20.43
CA ASN A 125 4.31 9.74 19.51
C ASN A 125 5.03 8.48 20.01
N GLU A 126 5.16 8.35 21.33
CA GLU A 126 5.77 7.21 22.01
C GLU A 126 4.97 5.94 21.72
N LEU A 127 3.64 6.00 21.75
CA LEU A 127 2.79 4.84 21.42
C LEU A 127 2.93 4.43 19.96
N LEU A 128 3.11 5.39 19.04
CA LEU A 128 3.39 5.10 17.63
C LEU A 128 4.77 4.44 17.48
N SER A 129 5.79 4.97 18.17
CA SER A 129 7.14 4.41 18.19
C SER A 129 7.16 2.99 18.75
N TYR A 130 6.52 2.73 19.89
CA TYR A 130 6.40 1.37 20.44
C TYR A 130 5.59 0.45 19.52
N SER A 131 4.54 0.93 18.86
CA SER A 131 3.78 0.11 17.90
C SER A 131 4.62 -0.26 16.68
N LEU A 132 5.48 0.64 16.19
CA LEU A 132 6.43 0.36 15.10
C LEU A 132 7.47 -0.66 15.54
N LEU A 133 8.12 -0.42 16.68
CA LEU A 133 9.14 -1.31 17.25
C LEU A 133 8.58 -2.70 17.56
N GLY A 134 7.37 -2.80 18.11
CA GLY A 134 6.71 -4.07 18.38
C GLY A 134 6.44 -4.90 17.12
N LYS A 135 6.10 -4.26 15.99
CA LYS A 135 5.97 -4.95 14.69
C LYS A 135 7.30 -5.45 14.14
N LEU A 136 8.40 -4.76 14.45
CA LEU A 136 9.75 -5.11 14.00
C LEU A 136 10.39 -6.19 14.87
N GLY A 137 10.18 -6.12 16.19
CA GLY A 137 10.70 -7.07 17.19
C GLY A 137 10.15 -8.49 17.05
N GLY A 138 9.08 -8.68 16.27
CA GLY A 138 8.63 -10.01 15.84
C GLY A 138 9.62 -10.73 14.91
N ASN A 139 10.60 -10.03 14.33
CA ASN A 139 11.63 -10.60 13.48
C ASN A 139 12.94 -10.79 14.27
N PRO A 140 13.43 -12.03 14.46
CA PRO A 140 14.65 -12.30 15.23
C PRO A 140 15.90 -11.60 14.69
N GLN A 141 15.95 -11.34 13.38
CA GLN A 141 17.07 -10.66 12.71
C GLN A 141 17.13 -9.16 13.01
N LEU A 142 16.02 -8.57 13.46
CA LEU A 142 15.91 -7.16 13.79
C LEU A 142 15.95 -6.90 15.29
N SER A 143 15.99 -7.94 16.14
CA SER A 143 15.91 -7.79 17.60
C SER A 143 16.98 -6.86 18.16
N GLN A 144 18.24 -7.01 17.76
CA GLN A 144 19.33 -6.15 18.22
C GLN A 144 19.18 -4.69 17.75
N PHE A 145 18.66 -4.50 16.53
CA PHE A 145 18.36 -3.18 16.00
C PHE A 145 17.21 -2.52 16.77
N VAL A 146 16.14 -3.27 17.03
CA VAL A 146 14.96 -2.83 17.80
C VAL A 146 15.33 -2.49 19.23
N GLU A 147 16.14 -3.31 19.91
CA GLU A 147 16.65 -3.01 21.25
C GLU A 147 17.45 -1.71 21.27
N THR A 148 18.38 -1.53 20.32
CA THR A 148 19.17 -0.30 20.19
C THR A 148 18.27 0.94 20.02
N LEU A 149 17.19 0.84 19.25
CA LEU A 149 16.23 1.94 19.10
C LEU A 149 15.36 2.15 20.35
N THR A 150 15.06 1.09 21.10
CA THR A 150 14.21 1.15 22.31
C THR A 150 14.94 1.78 23.50
N PHE A 151 16.27 1.70 23.56
CA PHE A 151 17.05 2.33 24.62
C PHE A 151 17.34 3.82 24.41
N ASN A 152 17.04 4.37 23.23
CA ASN A 152 17.26 5.78 22.92
C ASN A 152 15.95 6.57 23.03
N GLU A 153 15.76 7.28 24.15
CA GLU A 153 14.52 8.05 24.42
C GLU A 153 14.22 9.09 23.34
N ASP A 154 15.25 9.79 22.84
CA ASP A 154 15.13 10.79 21.75
C ASP A 154 14.52 10.21 20.45
N ILE A 155 14.70 8.91 20.22
CA ILE A 155 14.18 8.21 19.05
C ILE A 155 12.70 7.85 19.25
N ILE A 156 12.30 7.53 20.47
CA ILE A 156 10.94 7.12 20.82
C ILE A 156 9.98 8.30 20.78
N GLU A 157 10.43 9.50 21.15
CA GLU A 157 9.61 10.73 21.06
C GLU A 157 9.26 11.12 19.60
N LYS A 158 10.03 10.61 18.63
CA LYS A 158 9.93 11.01 17.21
C LYS A 158 9.88 9.77 16.29
N PRO A 159 8.69 9.21 16.01
CA PRO A 159 8.54 7.98 15.22
C PRO A 159 9.12 8.08 13.80
N MET A 160 9.25 9.27 13.23
CA MET A 160 9.89 9.48 11.93
C MET A 160 11.38 9.13 11.92
N ILE A 161 12.08 9.28 13.05
CA ILE A 161 13.49 8.91 13.18
C ILE A 161 13.64 7.39 13.08
N ILE A 162 12.72 6.63 13.69
CA ILE A 162 12.68 5.17 13.58
C ILE A 162 12.55 4.75 12.11
N LEU A 163 11.66 5.39 11.35
CA LEU A 163 11.48 5.11 9.92
C LEU A 163 12.75 5.46 9.11
N SER A 164 13.40 6.59 9.39
CA SER A 164 14.67 6.95 8.75
C SER A 164 15.75 5.91 9.02
N ARG A 165 15.91 5.47 10.27
CA ARG A 165 16.90 4.45 10.65
C ARG A 165 16.62 3.09 10.00
N LEU A 166 15.35 2.73 9.85
CA LEU A 166 14.94 1.52 9.12
C LEU A 166 15.29 1.63 7.64
N GLN A 167 15.10 2.80 7.03
CA GLN A 167 15.45 3.04 5.65
C GLN A 167 16.97 2.95 5.44
N ASP A 168 17.76 3.55 6.34
CA ASP A 168 19.22 3.44 6.35
C ASP A 168 19.66 1.98 6.45
N PHE A 169 19.10 1.23 7.41
CA PHE A 169 19.37 -0.20 7.59
C PHE A 169 19.03 -1.02 6.33
N ALA A 170 17.88 -0.78 5.71
CA ALA A 170 17.47 -1.46 4.48
C ALA A 170 18.43 -1.14 3.31
N SER A 171 18.87 0.11 3.19
CA SER A 171 19.86 0.51 2.18
C SER A 171 21.20 -0.20 2.37
N HIS A 172 21.67 -0.32 3.62
CA HIS A 172 22.91 -1.04 3.94
C HIS A 172 22.83 -2.52 3.55
N ILE A 173 21.71 -3.20 3.80
CA ILE A 173 21.48 -4.58 3.37
C ILE A 173 21.52 -4.72 1.85
N ASN A 174 20.87 -3.79 1.14
CA ASN A 174 20.85 -3.82 -0.33
C ASN A 174 22.25 -3.61 -0.92
N HIS A 175 23.05 -2.73 -0.33
CA HIS A 175 24.45 -2.51 -0.72
C HIS A 175 25.34 -3.72 -0.40
N SER A 176 25.18 -4.37 0.77
CA SER A 176 25.96 -5.57 1.12
C SER A 176 25.65 -6.75 0.19
N ASN A 177 24.38 -6.91 -0.20
CA ASN A 177 23.96 -7.97 -1.11
C ASN A 177 24.46 -7.73 -2.55
N SER A 178 24.52 -6.47 -2.99
CA SER A 178 25.10 -6.10 -4.29
C SER A 178 26.62 -6.33 -4.35
N SER A 179 27.34 -6.13 -3.24
CA SER A 179 28.79 -6.43 -3.17
C SER A 179 29.10 -7.93 -3.09
N ASN A 180 28.20 -8.75 -2.54
CA ASN A 180 28.38 -10.20 -2.46
C ASN A 180 28.09 -10.93 -3.77
N ALA A 181 27.25 -10.38 -4.66
CA ALA A 181 27.03 -10.93 -6.01
C ALA A 181 28.26 -10.81 -6.93
N LYS A 182 29.31 -10.07 -6.53
CA LYS A 182 30.59 -9.97 -7.27
C LYS A 182 31.71 -10.86 -6.70
N LYS A 183 31.43 -11.69 -5.70
CA LYS A 183 32.42 -12.59 -5.07
C LYS A 183 31.97 -14.05 -5.07
N GLU A 184 31.68 -14.59 -6.24
CA GLU A 184 31.67 -16.05 -6.48
C GLU A 184 32.87 -16.43 -7.36
N HIS A 185 34.08 -16.11 -6.91
CA HIS A 185 35.28 -16.86 -7.27
C HIS A 185 36.43 -16.49 -6.33
N ASP A 186 36.43 -17.07 -5.14
CA ASP A 186 37.64 -17.69 -4.54
C ASP A 186 37.32 -18.10 -3.11
N SER A 187 37.35 -19.41 -2.89
CA SER A 187 37.11 -20.04 -1.60
C SER A 187 38.33 -19.93 -0.68
N SER A 188 38.03 -19.55 0.57
CA SER A 188 38.63 -20.01 1.84
C SER A 188 40.05 -19.57 2.24
N ALA A 189 40.15 -18.89 3.40
CA ALA A 189 40.94 -19.35 4.56
C ALA A 189 40.68 -18.48 5.82
N LEU A 190 40.55 -19.15 6.97
CA LEU A 190 40.64 -18.57 8.33
C LEU A 190 42.08 -18.11 8.60
N ILE A 191 42.31 -16.85 9.02
CA ILE A 191 43.52 -16.45 9.75
C ILE A 191 43.19 -15.42 10.84
N THR A 192 43.64 -15.76 12.04
CA THR A 192 43.74 -14.98 13.27
C THR A 192 44.67 -13.77 13.11
N SER A 193 44.28 -12.63 13.72
CA SER A 193 45.13 -11.52 14.20
C SER A 193 46.62 -11.50 13.82
N PHE A 194 47.10 -10.43 13.17
CA PHE A 194 48.26 -9.60 13.59
C PHE A 194 48.63 -8.53 12.53
N GLU A 195 48.89 -7.31 13.02
CA GLU A 195 49.80 -6.25 12.53
C GLU A 195 49.92 -5.95 11.01
N GLU A 196 49.49 -4.75 10.63
CA GLU A 196 49.79 -4.10 9.35
C GLU A 196 51.30 -3.96 9.13
N ARG A 197 51.88 -4.83 8.29
CA ARG A 197 53.17 -4.57 7.65
C ARG A 197 52.96 -4.22 6.19
N HIS A 198 52.99 -2.93 5.88
CA HIS A 198 53.06 -2.46 4.49
C HIS A 198 54.34 -2.98 3.83
N LYS A 199 54.19 -3.89 2.85
CA LYS A 199 55.31 -4.38 2.03
C LYS A 199 55.74 -3.25 1.09
N ILE A 200 56.93 -2.68 1.33
CA ILE A 200 57.56 -1.74 0.40
C ILE A 200 58.02 -2.52 -0.84
N ILE A 201 57.45 -2.22 -2.00
CA ILE A 201 57.81 -2.84 -3.28
C ILE A 201 58.88 -2.00 -3.96
N PHE A 202 60.03 -2.60 -4.26
CA PHE A 202 61.12 -1.94 -4.99
C PHE A 202 61.02 -2.23 -6.49
N TYR A 203 60.94 -1.17 -7.29
CA TYR A 203 60.84 -1.26 -8.75
C TYR A 203 62.20 -1.00 -9.43
N CYS A 204 62.33 -1.52 -10.66
CA CYS A 204 63.45 -1.24 -11.57
C CYS A 204 62.99 -0.25 -12.65
N SER A 205 63.78 0.78 -12.94
CA SER A 205 63.41 1.82 -13.93
C SER A 205 64.64 2.34 -14.70
N ASN A 206 64.43 2.86 -15.91
CA ASN A 206 65.45 3.48 -16.77
C ASN A 206 66.67 2.59 -17.09
N GLY A 207 66.42 1.33 -17.45
CA GLY A 207 67.51 0.44 -17.89
C GLY A 207 68.52 0.13 -16.78
N LYS A 208 68.16 0.23 -15.50
CA LYS A 208 69.00 -0.20 -14.39
C LYS A 208 68.19 -1.07 -13.43
N HIS A 209 68.63 -2.32 -13.28
CA HIS A 209 68.02 -3.25 -12.35
C HIS A 209 68.38 -2.88 -10.90
N ASN A 210 67.39 -2.90 -10.01
CA ASN A 210 67.55 -2.66 -8.59
C ASN A 210 67.78 -4.00 -7.88
N ASN A 211 68.97 -4.18 -7.28
CA ASN A 211 69.38 -5.44 -6.66
C ASN A 211 68.54 -5.88 -5.44
N ARG A 212 67.61 -5.03 -4.97
CA ARG A 212 66.65 -5.36 -3.91
C ARG A 212 65.28 -5.79 -4.45
N CYS A 213 65.10 -5.76 -5.76
CA CYS A 213 63.90 -6.22 -6.43
C CYS A 213 63.89 -7.76 -6.43
N THR A 214 62.90 -8.37 -5.77
CA THR A 214 62.77 -9.83 -5.70
C THR A 214 61.79 -10.39 -6.75
N THR A 215 61.20 -9.53 -7.57
CA THR A 215 60.15 -9.93 -8.53
C THR A 215 60.69 -10.55 -9.81
N HIS A 216 61.95 -10.27 -10.17
CA HIS A 216 62.62 -10.85 -11.34
C HIS A 216 64.14 -10.83 -11.12
N LYS A 217 64.88 -11.72 -11.80
CA LYS A 217 66.35 -11.73 -11.77
C LYS A 217 66.91 -10.69 -12.74
N LYS A 218 68.14 -10.22 -12.51
CA LYS A 218 68.81 -9.20 -13.35
C LYS A 218 68.92 -9.61 -14.82
N GLU A 219 69.07 -10.91 -15.06
CA GLU A 219 69.22 -11.53 -16.38
C GLU A 219 67.95 -11.37 -17.23
N ASP A 220 66.78 -11.37 -16.59
CA ASP A 220 65.47 -11.33 -17.25
C ASP A 220 64.98 -9.89 -17.52
N PHE A 221 65.71 -8.86 -17.07
CA PHE A 221 65.27 -7.46 -17.21
C PHE A 221 65.54 -6.86 -18.60
N TRP A 222 66.40 -7.49 -19.41
CA TRP A 222 66.81 -7.00 -20.73
C TRP A 222 66.42 -7.90 -21.90
N ALA A 223 65.67 -8.97 -21.63
CA ALA A 223 65.18 -9.90 -22.66
C ALA A 223 63.88 -9.39 -23.31
#